data_AF-A0A941UWV3-F1
#
_entry.id   AF-A0A941UWV3-F1
#
_cell.length_a   1.000
_cell.length_b   1.000
_cell.length_c   1.000
_cell.angle_alpha   90.00
_cell.angle_beta   90.00
_cell.angle_gamma   90.00
#
_symmetry.space_group_name_H-M   'P 1'
#
loop_
_entity.id
_entity.type
_entity.pdbx_description
1 polymer ?
#
loop_
_entity_poly.entity_id
_entity_poly.type
_entity_poly.pdbx_seq_one_letter_code
_entity_poly.pdbx_strand_id
1 'polypeptide(L)' 'MVVAARKRLINSWEMNWLAYNYAHDLALPKAGRGKIGFFMYPQCETAEGRLDSLDPDNFKYQIVSKEIGV' A
#
# COMPACT_ATOMS: atom_id res chain seq x y z
N MET A 1 -6.80 -2.05 -29.26
CA MET A 1 -7.52 -3.25 -28.77
C MET A 1 -7.29 -3.54 -27.28
N VAL A 2 -6.05 -3.60 -26.79
CA VAL A 2 -5.73 -3.88 -25.37
C VAL A 2 -6.34 -2.86 -24.37
N VAL A 3 -6.33 -1.56 -24.71
CA VAL A 3 -6.87 -0.50 -23.83
C VAL A 3 -8.39 -0.62 -23.64
N ALA A 4 -9.12 -0.92 -24.71
CA ALA A 4 -10.58 -1.10 -24.65
C ALA A 4 -10.97 -2.33 -23.84
N ALA A 5 -10.24 -3.44 -24.02
CA ALA A 5 -10.42 -4.66 -23.22
C ALA A 5 -10.16 -4.39 -21.72
N ARG A 6 -9.07 -3.70 -21.36
CA ARG A 6 -8.77 -3.36 -19.96
C ARG A 6 -9.86 -2.54 -19.28
N LYS A 7 -10.48 -1.58 -20.00
CA LYS A 7 -11.59 -0.78 -19.46
C LYS A 7 -12.84 -1.62 -19.18
N ARG A 8 -13.18 -2.56 -20.07
CA ARG A 8 -14.33 -3.45 -19.89
C ARG A 8 -14.10 -4.48 -18.78
N LEU A 9 -12.86 -4.92 -18.59
CA LEU A 9 -12.52 -5.95 -17.61
C LEU A 9 -12.57 -5.43 -16.16
N ILE A 10 -12.50 -4.13 -15.87
CA ILE A 10 -12.78 -3.67 -14.51
C ILE A 10 -14.28 -3.92 -14.19
N ASN A 11 -14.56 -4.65 -13.11
CA ASN A 11 -15.89 -4.98 -12.58
C ASN A 11 -16.77 -5.95 -13.40
N SER A 12 -16.21 -6.66 -14.38
CA SER A 12 -16.99 -7.53 -15.29
C SER A 12 -16.61 -9.01 -15.22
N TRP A 13 -16.20 -9.49 -14.04
CA TRP A 13 -15.64 -10.84 -13.87
C TRP A 13 -16.52 -11.64 -12.91
N GLU A 14 -16.91 -12.84 -13.31
CA GLU A 14 -17.63 -13.81 -12.49
C GLU A 14 -16.63 -14.91 -12.06
N MET A 15 -15.91 -14.72 -10.93
CA MET A 15 -15.13 -15.74 -10.18
C MET A 15 -14.40 -15.12 -8.97
N ASN A 16 -13.77 -15.96 -8.12
CA ASN A 16 -12.87 -15.55 -7.05
C ASN A 16 -11.60 -14.87 -7.59
N TRP A 17 -11.31 -13.66 -7.13
CA TRP A 17 -10.10 -12.91 -7.46
C TRP A 17 -9.11 -12.90 -6.30
N LEU A 18 -7.82 -13.02 -6.64
CA LEU A 18 -6.74 -12.65 -5.74
C LEU A 18 -5.86 -11.64 -6.46
N ALA A 19 -5.91 -10.39 -6.01
CA ALA A 19 -5.06 -9.34 -6.54
C ALA A 19 -3.69 -9.42 -5.88
N TYR A 20 -2.68 -9.78 -6.66
CA TYR A 20 -1.30 -9.71 -6.22
C TYR A 20 -0.74 -8.32 -6.48
N ASN A 21 -0.23 -7.67 -5.44
CA ASN A 21 0.53 -6.44 -5.59
C ASN A 21 1.92 -6.80 -6.16
N TYR A 22 2.26 -6.27 -7.33
CA TYR A 22 3.59 -6.43 -7.96
C TYR A 22 4.43 -5.14 -7.90
N ALA A 23 3.93 -4.11 -7.22
CA ALA A 23 4.53 -2.79 -7.27
C ALA A 23 5.84 -2.77 -6.48
N HIS A 24 6.87 -2.22 -7.11
CA HIS A 24 8.18 -2.00 -6.52
C HIS A 24 8.63 -0.56 -6.72
N ASP A 25 9.65 -0.11 -5.97
CA ASP A 25 10.20 1.24 -6.06
C ASP A 25 9.12 2.34 -5.94
N LEU A 26 8.25 2.16 -4.94
CA LEU A 26 7.07 2.98 -4.72
C LEU A 26 7.46 4.33 -4.13
N ALA A 27 7.07 5.41 -4.80
CA ALA A 27 7.13 6.76 -4.25
C ALA A 27 5.87 7.00 -3.42
N LEU A 28 6.02 7.05 -2.09
CA LEU A 28 4.90 7.33 -1.20
C LEU A 28 4.61 8.85 -1.17
N PRO A 29 3.33 9.26 -1.14
CA PRO A 29 2.97 10.66 -0.92
C PRO A 29 3.58 11.17 0.39
N LYS A 30 4.22 12.34 0.33
CA LYS A 30 4.86 13.01 1.48
C LYS A 30 6.06 12.29 2.10
N ALA A 31 6.57 11.20 1.50
CA ALA A 31 7.81 10.59 1.99
C ALA A 31 9.02 11.49 1.68
N GLY A 32 9.86 11.71 2.69
CA GLY A 32 11.09 12.48 2.58
C GLY A 32 12.31 11.62 2.25
N ARG A 33 12.25 10.30 2.46
CA ARG A 33 13.42 9.41 2.32
C ARG A 33 13.40 8.52 1.08
N GLY A 34 12.81 9.03 0.00
CA GLY A 34 12.81 8.36 -1.30
C GLY A 34 11.87 7.16 -1.36
N LYS A 35 12.06 6.32 -2.38
CA LYS A 35 11.17 5.20 -2.69
C LYS A 35 11.29 4.07 -1.65
N ILE A 36 10.24 3.25 -1.54
CA ILE A 36 10.27 1.98 -0.80
C ILE A 36 10.29 0.81 -1.78
N GLY A 37 10.89 -0.31 -1.37
CA GLY A 37 10.97 -1.51 -2.21
C GLY A 37 9.62 -2.13 -2.51
N PHE A 38 8.72 -2.20 -1.51
CA PHE A 38 7.35 -2.73 -1.63
C PHE A 38 6.49 -2.20 -0.48
N PHE A 39 5.15 -2.15 -0.65
CA PHE A 39 4.22 -1.67 0.38
C PHE A 39 3.42 -2.82 0.99
N MET A 40 4.07 -3.59 1.86
CA MET A 40 3.47 -4.74 2.56
C MET A 40 3.28 -4.47 4.07
N TYR A 41 4.12 -3.63 4.66
CA TYR A 41 4.09 -3.27 6.08
C TYR A 41 3.99 -1.75 6.25
N PRO A 42 3.48 -1.27 7.40
CA PRO A 42 3.43 0.16 7.69
C PRO A 42 4.80 0.81 7.58
N GLN A 43 4.82 2.00 7.00
CA GLN A 43 6.02 2.80 6.81
C GLN A 43 5.96 3.99 7.76
N CYS A 44 7.06 4.28 8.45
CA CYS A 44 7.18 5.43 9.35
C CYS A 44 8.50 6.16 9.09
N GLU A 45 8.43 7.48 9.00
CA GLU A 45 9.60 8.36 8.89
C GLU A 45 9.56 9.37 10.04
N THR A 46 10.68 9.49 10.74
CA THR A 46 10.93 10.47 11.80
C THR A 46 12.06 11.42 11.38
N ALA A 47 12.36 12.42 12.21
CA ALA A 47 13.49 13.31 12.01
C ALA A 47 14.81 12.53 11.94
N GLU A 48 14.93 11.45 12.70
CA GLU A 48 16.13 10.60 12.76
C GLU A 48 16.26 9.68 11.54
N GLY A 49 15.17 9.19 10.96
CA GLY A 49 15.28 8.17 9.93
C GLY A 49 13.95 7.59 9.44
N ARG A 50 14.05 6.59 8.57
CA ARG A 50 12.94 5.67 8.31
C ARG A 50 13.06 4.53 9.34
N LEU A 51 11.96 4.19 10.00
CA LEU A 51 11.94 3.07 10.95
C LEU A 51 11.86 1.73 10.22
N ASP A 52 12.46 0.70 10.80
CA ASP A 52 12.36 -0.66 10.28
C ASP A 52 10.99 -1.26 10.63
N SER A 53 10.19 -1.51 9.59
CA SER A 53 8.87 -2.16 9.71
C SER A 53 8.93 -3.59 10.27
N LEU A 54 10.11 -4.22 10.32
CA LEU A 54 10.34 -5.57 10.83
C LEU A 54 10.91 -5.58 12.25
N ASP A 55 11.08 -4.43 12.90
CA ASP A 55 11.52 -4.30 14.29
C ASP A 55 10.33 -3.98 15.22
N PRO A 56 9.61 -5.00 15.72
CA PRO A 56 8.42 -4.80 16.55
C PRO A 56 8.72 -4.22 17.94
N ASP A 57 9.98 -4.29 18.40
CA ASP A 57 10.37 -3.74 19.69
C ASP A 57 10.40 -2.21 19.65
N ASN A 58 10.85 -1.65 18.52
CA ASN A 58 11.00 -0.21 18.34
C ASN A 58 9.91 0.44 17.46
N PHE A 59 9.21 -0.32 16.61
CA PHE A 59 8.13 0.19 15.75
C PHE A 59 6.76 -0.41 16.13
N LYS A 60 6.03 0.32 16.96
CA LYS A 60 4.67 -0.02 17.40
C LYS A 60 3.65 0.96 16.82
N TYR A 61 2.53 0.43 16.34
CA TYR A 61 1.45 1.24 15.75
C TYR A 61 0.08 0.63 16.08
N GLN A 62 -0.96 1.46 16.03
CA GLN A 62 -2.35 1.05 16.19
C GLN A 62 -3.18 1.59 15.03
N ILE A 63 -3.97 0.73 14.39
CA ILE A 63 -4.93 1.11 13.36
C ILE A 63 -6.32 1.04 13.99
N VAL A 64 -7.08 2.14 13.92
CA VAL A 64 -8.47 2.21 14.39
C VAL A 64 -9.36 2.62 13.23
N SER A 65 -10.57 2.08 13.18
CA SER A 65 -11.60 2.43 12.20
C SER A 65 -12.86 2.91 12.90
N LYS A 66 -13.57 3.86 12.30
CA LYS A 66 -14.92 4.25 12.72
C LYS A 66 -15.82 4.35 11.49
N GLU A 67 -17.10 4.10 11.69
CA GLU A 67 -18.11 4.33 10.66
C GLU A 67 -18.19 5.83 10.31
N ILE A 68 -18.35 6.14 9.02
CA ILE A 68 -18.46 7.51 8.52
C ILE A 68 -19.89 7.72 8.01
N GLY A 69 -20.85 7.72 8.93
CA GLY A 69 -22.27 7.99 8.65
C GLY A 69 -22.94 7.00 7.69
N VAL A 70 -24.27 7.08 7.61
CA VAL A 70 -25.11 6.36 6.63
C VAL A 70 -25.59 7.33 5.58
#